data_AF-A0A8J5K2S3-F1
#
_entry.id   AF-A0A8J5K2S3-F1
#
_cell.length_a   1.000
_cell.length_b   1.000
_cell.length_c   1.000
_cell.angle_alpha   90.00
_cell.angle_beta   90.00
_cell.angle_gamma   90.00
#
_symmetry.space_group_name_H-M   'P 1'
#
loop_
_entity.id
_entity.type
_entity.pdbx_description
1 polymer ?
#
loop_
_entity_poly.entity_id
_entity_poly.type
_entity_poly.pdbx_seq_one_letter_code
_entity_poly.pdbx_strand_id
1 'polypeptide(L)' 'MTHDITLVSYDRGRRGVVVSTQKGSITTSRLLVELAETHHSGVYTCAPANSEPQSVTVHVIA' A
#
# COMPACT_ATOMS: atom_id res chain seq x y z
N MET A 1 20.94 11.36 2.92
CA MET A 1 20.24 10.75 4.06
C MET A 1 19.21 9.80 3.49
N THR A 2 19.62 8.54 3.36
CA THR A 2 18.82 7.44 2.81
C THR A 2 17.61 7.22 3.71
N HIS A 3 16.43 7.61 3.23
CA HIS A 3 15.18 7.20 3.86
C HIS A 3 14.95 5.74 3.48
N ASP A 4 15.40 4.83 4.35
CA ASP A 4 14.96 3.43 4.36
C ASP A 4 13.51 3.35 4.84
N ILE A 5 12.61 3.98 4.08
CA ILE A 5 11.23 3.55 4.06
C ILE A 5 11.26 2.39 3.09
N THR A 6 11.17 1.17 3.62
CA THR A 6 10.81 -0.01 2.83
C THR A 6 9.41 0.25 2.29
N LEU A 7 9.37 1.04 1.23
CA LEU A 7 8.17 1.33 0.49
C LEU A 7 7.79 -0.03 -0.03
N VAL A 8 6.68 -0.58 0.49
CA VAL A 8 5.91 -1.65 -0.17
C VAL A 8 5.30 -1.04 -1.46
N SER A 9 6.11 -0.31 -2.21
CA SER A 9 5.83 0.18 -3.53
C SER A 9 6.16 -1.00 -4.41
N TYR A 10 5.13 -1.66 -4.93
CA TYR A 10 5.33 -2.71 -5.92
C TYR A 10 6.16 -3.89 -5.40
N ASP A 11 5.75 -4.50 -4.28
CA ASP A 11 6.10 -5.90 -4.07
C ASP A 11 5.32 -6.73 -5.11
N ARG A 12 5.82 -6.74 -6.35
CA ARG A 12 5.31 -7.59 -7.44
C ARG A 12 5.43 -9.09 -7.08
N GLY A 13 6.03 -9.42 -5.92
CA GLY A 13 6.10 -10.76 -5.35
C GLY A 13 4.97 -11.09 -4.37
N ARG A 14 4.24 -10.11 -3.82
CA ARG A 14 3.06 -10.38 -2.96
C ARG A 14 1.85 -10.72 -3.82
N ARG A 15 1.71 -12.01 -4.09
CA ARG A 15 0.60 -12.57 -4.86
C ARG A 15 -0.72 -12.20 -4.18
N GLY A 16 -1.59 -11.47 -4.89
CA GLY A 16 -2.89 -11.02 -4.36
C GLY A 16 -2.95 -9.54 -3.97
N VAL A 17 -1.83 -8.79 -3.96
CA VAL A 17 -1.88 -7.34 -3.69
C VAL A 17 -1.95 -6.55 -5.00
N VAL A 18 -2.99 -5.74 -5.15
CA VAL A 18 -3.21 -4.87 -6.32
C VAL A 18 -3.36 -3.43 -5.85
N VAL A 19 -2.59 -2.53 -6.46
CA VAL A 19 -2.72 -1.08 -6.25
C VAL A 19 -3.20 -0.44 -7.54
N SER A 20 -4.28 0.33 -7.47
CA SER A 20 -4.81 1.09 -8.60
C SER A 20 -4.88 2.57 -8.24
N THR A 21 -4.45 3.43 -9.15
CA THR A 21 -4.52 4.89 -8.98
C THR A 21 -5.48 5.46 -9.99
N GLN A 22 -6.55 6.09 -9.50
CA GLN A 22 -7.50 6.81 -10.33
C GLN A 22 -7.19 8.31 -10.25
N LYS A 23 -6.82 8.90 -11.38
CA LYS A 23 -6.54 10.33 -11.51
C LYS A 23 -7.80 11.05 -12.01
N GLY A 24 -8.22 12.09 -11.29
CA GLY A 24 -9.36 12.95 -11.61
C GLY A 24 -9.21 14.30 -10.93
N SER A 25 -10.32 15.01 -10.67
CA SER A 25 -10.30 16.22 -9.81
C SER A 25 -9.77 15.92 -8.40
N ILE A 26 -9.96 14.68 -7.94
CA ILE A 26 -9.32 14.10 -6.76
C ILE A 26 -8.54 12.88 -7.26
N THR A 27 -7.28 12.74 -6.82
CA THR A 27 -6.51 11.54 -7.10
C THR A 27 -6.72 10.54 -5.96
N THR A 28 -7.23 9.37 -6.31
CA THR A 28 -7.53 8.31 -5.33
C THR A 28 -6.65 7.10 -5.60
N SER A 29 -5.94 6.64 -4.57
CA SER A 29 -5.24 5.36 -4.59
C SER A 29 -6.11 4.30 -3.91
N ARG A 30 -6.33 3.16 -4.56
CA ARG A 30 -7.03 2.00 -4.02
C ARG A 30 -6.07 0.83 -3.89
N LEU A 31 -5.99 0.29 -2.69
CA LEU A 31 -5.29 -0.94 -2.36
C LEU A 31 -6.33 -2.06 -2.23
N LEU A 32 -6.13 -3.15 -2.97
CA LEU A 32 -6.90 -4.39 -2.88
C LEU A 32 -5.95 -5.52 -2.49
N VAL A 33 -6.34 -6.32 -1.50
CA VAL A 33 -5.62 -7.53 -1.09
C VAL A 33 -6.57 -8.72 -1.27
N GLU A 34 -6.33 -9.51 -2.31
CA GLU A 34 -7.04 -10.74 -2.64
C GLU A 34 -6.36 -11.92 -1.95
N LEU A 35 -7.15 -12.91 -1.51
CA LEU A 35 -6.64 -14.11 -0.83
C LEU A 35 -5.72 -13.76 0.36
N ALA A 36 -6.20 -12.89 1.24
CA ALA A 36 -5.42 -12.36 2.36
C ALA A 36 -4.98 -13.47 3.33
N GLU A 37 -3.69 -13.82 3.27
CA GLU A 37 -2.96 -14.62 4.26
C GLU A 37 -2.28 -13.74 5.33
N THR A 38 -1.84 -14.35 6.44
CA THR A 38 -1.19 -13.67 7.58
C THR A 38 0.02 -12.83 7.17
N HIS A 39 0.77 -13.25 6.13
CA HIS A 39 1.93 -12.53 5.60
C HIS A 39 1.58 -11.19 4.91
N HIS A 40 0.30 -10.94 4.63
CA HIS A 40 -0.18 -9.64 4.14
C HIS A 40 -0.38 -8.60 5.26
N SER A 41 -0.24 -9.00 6.53
CA SER A 41 -0.25 -8.05 7.65
C SER A 41 0.91 -7.05 7.53
N GLY A 42 0.67 -5.80 7.94
CA GLY A 42 1.70 -4.77 7.91
C GLY A 42 1.13 -3.36 7.82
N VAL A 43 2.02 -2.40 7.63
CA VAL A 43 1.68 -0.98 7.48
C VAL A 43 1.66 -0.63 6.00
N TYR A 44 0.49 -0.21 5.52
CA TYR A 44 0.29 0.26 4.15
C TYR A 44 0.27 1.78 4.15
N THR A 45 1.20 2.39 3.40
CA THR A 45 1.35 3.84 3.36
C THR A 45 1.00 4.38 1.98
N CYS A 46 0.06 5.32 1.93
CA CYS A 46 -0.21 6.14 0.77
C CYS A 46 0.71 7.36 0.83
N ALA A 47 1.67 7.47 -0.10
CA ALA A 47 2.63 8.56 -0.16
C ALA A 47 2.53 9.31 -1.51
N PRO A 48 1.62 10.28 -1.64
CA PRO A 48 1.56 11.14 -2.83
C PRO A 48 2.80 12.05 -2.92
N ALA A 49 3.24 12.38 -4.14
CA ALA A 49 4.49 13.14 -4.35
C ALA A 49 4.48 14.57 -3.77
N ASN A 50 3.30 15.18 -3.61
CA ASN A 50 3.12 16.59 -3.23
C ASN A 50 2.26 16.77 -1.97
N SER A 51 2.03 15.72 -1.18
CA SER A 51 1.22 15.81 0.03
C SER A 51 1.75 14.85 1.09
N GLU A 52 1.32 15.05 2.33
CA GLU A 52 1.79 14.28 3.47
C GLU A 52 1.37 12.80 3.32
N PRO A 53 2.26 11.84 3.60
CA PRO A 53 1.92 10.43 3.55
C PRO A 53 0.94 10.06 4.66
N GLN A 54 0.03 9.14 4.36
CA GLN A 54 -0.91 8.58 5.33
C GLN A 54 -0.77 7.06 5.39
N SER A 55 -0.75 6.52 6.60
CA SER A 55 -0.55 5.09 6.84
C SER A 55 -1.75 4.43 7.50
N VAL A 56 -1.96 3.16 7.17
CA VAL A 56 -2.96 2.28 7.79
C VAL A 56 -2.30 0.95 8.15
N THR A 57 -2.55 0.47 9.37
CA THR A 57 -2.08 -0.86 9.81
C THR A 57 -3.15 -1.91 9.50
N VAL A 58 -2.76 -2.97 8.81
CA VAL A 58 -3.62 -4.11 8.48
C VAL A 58 -3.11 -5.33 9.25
N HIS A 59 -4.01 -6.04 9.90
CA HIS A 59 -3.74 -7.30 10.59
C HIS A 59 -4.66 -8.38 10.03
N VAL A 60 -4.08 -9.42 9.45
CA VAL A 60 -4.78 -10.58 8.89
C VAL A 60 -4.61 -11.74 9.86
N ILE A 61 -5.73 -12.30 10.32
CA ILE A 61 -5.76 -13.43 11.26
C ILE A 61 -6.19 -14.68 10.48
N ALA A 62 -5.53 -15.81 10.73
CA ALA A 62 -5.86 -17.13 10.16
C ALA A 62 -6.85 -17.90 11.03
#